data_AF-A0A7X6UWR1-F1
#
_entry.id   AF-A0A7X6UWR1-F1
#
_cell.length_a   1.000
_cell.length_b   1.000
_cell.length_c   1.000
_cell.angle_alpha   90.00
_cell.angle_beta   90.00
_cell.angle_gamma   90.00
#
_symmetry.space_group_name_H-M   'P 1'
#
loop_
_entity.id
_entity.type
_entity.pdbx_description
1 polymer ?
#
loop_
_entity_poly.entity_id
_entity_poly.type
_entity_poly.pdbx_seq_one_letter_code
_entity_poly.pdbx_strand_id
1 'polypeptide(L)'
;MKKLCLIMIFSLNFALWAQERQKIDFVVGIDGDFKAAQEVAAQKAPQQNRFVIFFPTGEYPIGTLTGDANQKTTFSTSNVSFIGQETQNTSITNRSSDEGIGITATLCFNKADNIYMQDITVHNKANYGNPSSYTETGRHVAVQEQGKKFIYKNVRLLSTQDTYYTKGTKTYWENGEIHGTTDFICGGGDVFFNECKIYTLKRSAITAASSTNNEWGYVFKNCTIDGNSNAEGYTLGRSWNDAKTVFIGTTLKLLPTAEGWGNPMNSVPQVFAEFETKNSSGQLLDLSSRRKTYSKNDITVNINPVLSANQAAQYTIENVLGGDDNWRPQDLSAQIAAPLVQQKDAKLIWNDQSKVRYWAIFKKGKYLDNTIAPEYALNQAQDGEIYTVRAANQMGGLGPASVPLSFVSGPQDYYSYQCEYGEMHESIFEDKNPGFNGSGYVNFNPVLGSSVSVPIYLEKGGNYLLNLRYANGSDYTRYLSVEVDGQTQKDSWEFPPTGAWNQWMEDQIEVEVPAGSSTVKFTTIDANDGPNLDQFEFQEKPTQEKPTHLKYRKNHAEEYFNGQNHWSNKALKLYDLQGKRISP
;
A
#
# COMPACT_ATOMS: atom_id res chain seq x y z
N MET A 1 -38.74 44.14 -24.49
CA MET A 1 -38.00 43.06 -25.18
C MET A 1 -37.19 42.29 -24.15
N LYS A 2 -37.71 41.14 -23.69
CA LYS A 2 -37.00 40.25 -22.75
C LYS A 2 -36.02 39.41 -23.56
N LYS A 3 -34.71 39.55 -23.31
CA LYS A 3 -33.68 38.68 -23.88
C LYS A 3 -33.71 37.35 -23.12
N LEU A 4 -34.16 36.30 -23.79
CA LEU A 4 -33.98 34.91 -23.35
C LEU A 4 -32.48 34.58 -23.45
N CYS A 5 -31.81 34.38 -22.32
CA CYS A 5 -30.51 33.72 -22.29
C CYS A 5 -30.75 32.21 -22.43
N LEU A 6 -30.39 31.68 -23.59
CA LEU A 6 -30.36 30.24 -23.86
C LEU A 6 -29.15 29.66 -23.12
N ILE A 7 -29.39 28.94 -22.02
CA ILE A 7 -28.37 28.15 -21.33
C ILE A 7 -28.14 26.90 -22.19
N MET A 8 -27.05 26.86 -22.96
CA MET A 8 -26.56 25.62 -23.54
C MET A 8 -25.97 24.77 -22.42
N ILE A 9 -26.71 23.74 -22.02
CA ILE A 9 -26.17 22.65 -21.21
C ILE A 9 -25.32 21.80 -22.15
N PHE A 10 -23.99 21.98 -22.09
CA PHE A 10 -23.07 20.99 -22.62
C PHE A 10 -23.13 19.76 -21.69
N SER A 11 -23.95 18.78 -22.04
CA SER A 11 -23.82 17.43 -21.50
C SER A 11 -22.52 16.84 -22.06
N LEU A 12 -21.42 16.97 -21.31
CA LEU A 12 -20.25 16.12 -21.54
C LEU A 12 -20.70 14.69 -21.21
N ASN A 13 -20.95 13.90 -22.26
CA ASN A 13 -20.93 12.45 -22.16
C ASN A 13 -19.48 12.05 -21.81
N PHE A 14 -19.17 11.95 -20.53
CA PHE A 14 -18.07 11.09 -20.10
C PHE A 14 -18.50 9.67 -20.42
N ALA A 15 -18.11 9.17 -21.59
CA ALA A 15 -17.87 7.76 -21.71
C ALA A 15 -16.75 7.45 -20.70
N LEU A 16 -17.12 6.97 -19.52
CA LEU A 16 -16.23 6.22 -18.65
C LEU A 16 -15.79 5.02 -19.47
N TRP A 17 -14.71 5.16 -20.21
CA TRP A 17 -13.92 4.00 -20.59
C TRP A 17 -13.41 3.46 -19.27
N ALA A 18 -14.04 2.40 -18.75
CA ALA A 18 -13.42 1.59 -17.72
C ALA A 18 -12.04 1.22 -18.27
N GLN A 19 -10.98 1.71 -17.65
CA GLN A 19 -9.63 1.34 -18.08
C GLN A 19 -9.53 -0.18 -17.98
N GLU A 20 -9.31 -0.84 -19.12
CA GLU A 20 -9.21 -2.29 -19.16
C GLU A 20 -8.08 -2.75 -18.23
N ARG A 21 -8.38 -3.77 -17.44
CA ARG A 21 -7.38 -4.41 -16.58
C ARG A 21 -6.25 -4.93 -17.46
N GLN A 22 -5.02 -4.72 -17.00
CA GLN A 22 -3.84 -5.10 -17.75
C GLN A 22 -2.83 -5.73 -16.80
N LYS A 23 -2.31 -6.88 -17.20
CA LYS A 23 -1.23 -7.58 -16.50
C LYS A 23 0.05 -6.73 -16.39
N ILE A 24 1.00 -7.21 -15.61
CA ILE A 24 2.38 -6.71 -15.65
C ILE A 24 2.92 -6.91 -17.07
N ASP A 25 3.59 -5.89 -17.61
CA ASP A 25 4.08 -5.92 -18.99
C ASP A 25 5.46 -6.58 -19.12
N PHE A 26 6.29 -6.47 -18.09
CA PHE A 26 7.63 -7.08 -18.02
C PHE A 26 8.05 -7.35 -16.57
N VAL A 27 8.45 -8.59 -16.26
CA VAL A 27 9.02 -8.98 -14.96
C VAL A 27 10.51 -9.24 -15.10
N VAL A 28 11.33 -8.39 -14.48
CA VAL A 28 12.80 -8.51 -14.55
C VAL A 28 13.28 -9.79 -13.86
N GLY A 29 14.07 -10.58 -14.57
CA GLY A 29 14.56 -11.90 -14.16
C GLY A 29 13.67 -13.07 -14.61
N ILE A 30 12.44 -12.80 -15.05
CA ILE A 30 11.54 -13.82 -15.64
C ILE A 30 11.44 -13.64 -17.16
N ASP A 31 11.09 -12.43 -17.60
CA ASP A 31 10.94 -12.10 -19.02
C ASP A 31 12.27 -11.67 -19.68
N GLY A 32 13.28 -11.40 -18.86
CA GLY A 32 14.61 -10.96 -19.27
C GLY A 32 15.23 -10.02 -18.27
N ASP A 33 16.41 -9.49 -18.59
CA ASP A 33 17.10 -8.50 -17.76
C ASP A 33 16.55 -7.07 -17.98
N PHE A 34 17.15 -6.09 -17.30
CA PHE A 34 16.72 -4.69 -17.44
C PHE A 34 16.93 -4.14 -18.84
N LYS A 35 17.94 -4.59 -19.59
CA LYS A 35 18.17 -4.14 -20.97
C LYS A 35 17.00 -4.55 -21.87
N ALA A 36 16.58 -5.82 -21.77
CA ALA A 36 15.39 -6.30 -22.46
C ALA A 36 14.14 -5.51 -22.05
N ALA A 37 13.98 -5.19 -20.76
CA ALA A 37 12.88 -4.35 -20.29
C ALA A 37 12.86 -2.97 -20.97
N GLN A 38 14.02 -2.31 -21.13
CA GLN A 38 14.13 -1.01 -21.82
C GLN A 38 13.72 -1.13 -23.30
N GLU A 39 14.19 -2.16 -23.98
CA GLU A 39 13.91 -2.40 -25.41
C GLU A 39 12.41 -2.65 -25.64
N VAL A 40 11.77 -3.50 -24.81
CA VAL A 40 10.33 -3.79 -24.92
C VAL A 40 9.50 -2.56 -24.54
N ALA A 41 9.88 -1.83 -23.48
CA ALA A 41 9.17 -0.61 -23.08
C ALA A 41 9.20 0.44 -24.21
N ALA A 42 10.34 0.65 -24.87
CA ALA A 42 10.46 1.60 -25.98
C ALA A 42 9.52 1.28 -27.16
N GLN A 43 9.20 0.00 -27.38
CA GLN A 43 8.30 -0.44 -28.43
C GLN A 43 6.82 -0.35 -28.03
N LYS A 44 6.50 -0.78 -26.81
CA LYS A 44 5.10 -0.97 -26.36
C LYS A 44 4.52 0.22 -25.61
N ALA A 45 5.29 0.92 -24.78
CA ALA A 45 4.78 2.03 -23.98
C ALA A 45 4.10 3.15 -24.80
N PRO A 46 4.57 3.50 -26.02
CA PRO A 46 3.88 4.48 -26.86
C PRO A 46 2.49 4.06 -27.37
N GLN A 47 2.17 2.76 -27.31
CA GLN A 47 0.93 2.17 -27.84
C GLN A 47 -0.12 1.91 -26.76
N GLN A 48 0.18 2.19 -25.50
CA GLN A 48 -0.67 1.92 -24.35
C GLN A 48 -0.62 3.06 -23.33
N ASN A 49 -1.60 3.12 -22.43
CA ASN A 49 -1.65 4.18 -21.42
C ASN A 49 -0.49 4.12 -20.41
N ARG A 50 0.00 2.91 -20.10
CA ARG A 50 1.02 2.66 -19.09
C ARG A 50 1.75 1.35 -19.34
N PHE A 51 3.08 1.34 -19.29
CA PHE A 51 3.90 0.12 -19.31
C PHE A 51 4.50 -0.15 -17.93
N VAL A 52 4.27 -1.34 -17.36
CA VAL A 52 4.74 -1.71 -16.01
C VAL A 52 5.91 -2.67 -16.09
N ILE A 53 7.06 -2.22 -15.59
CA ILE A 53 8.23 -3.04 -15.29
C ILE A 53 8.18 -3.40 -13.82
N PHE A 54 8.06 -4.69 -13.53
CA PHE A 54 8.07 -5.23 -12.17
C PHE A 54 9.44 -5.81 -11.83
N PHE A 55 9.91 -5.50 -10.63
CA PHE A 55 11.18 -5.97 -10.07
C PHE A 55 10.87 -6.81 -8.82
N PRO A 56 10.91 -8.15 -8.92
CA PRO A 56 10.91 -9.02 -7.73
C PRO A 56 11.99 -8.61 -6.70
N THR A 57 11.95 -9.20 -5.51
CA THR A 57 13.05 -9.02 -4.53
C THR A 57 14.39 -9.41 -5.17
N GLY A 58 15.37 -8.52 -5.09
CA GLY A 58 16.66 -8.71 -5.73
C GLY A 58 17.46 -7.42 -5.86
N GLU A 59 18.73 -7.58 -6.20
CA GLU A 59 19.62 -6.48 -6.58
C GLU A 59 19.87 -6.53 -8.09
N TYR A 60 19.67 -5.39 -8.76
CA TYR A 60 19.75 -5.24 -10.20
C TYR A 60 20.86 -4.24 -10.56
N PRO A 61 22.09 -4.70 -10.88
CA PRO A 61 23.23 -3.84 -11.18
C PRO A 61 23.19 -3.27 -12.61
N ILE A 62 22.23 -2.36 -12.84
CA ILE A 62 21.97 -1.81 -14.17
C ILE A 62 23.12 -0.96 -14.71
N GLY A 63 23.94 -0.36 -13.84
CA GLY A 63 25.09 0.43 -14.28
C GLY A 63 26.10 -0.39 -15.07
N THR A 64 26.35 -1.63 -14.66
CA THR A 64 27.21 -2.57 -15.42
C THR A 64 26.52 -3.19 -16.63
N LEU A 65 25.18 -3.20 -16.65
CA LEU A 65 24.40 -3.85 -17.69
C LEU A 65 24.10 -2.93 -18.88
N THR A 66 23.69 -1.68 -18.60
CA THR A 66 23.21 -0.72 -19.59
C THR A 66 23.83 0.67 -19.45
N GLY A 67 24.75 0.85 -18.48
CA GLY A 67 25.44 2.11 -18.29
C GLY A 67 26.48 2.40 -19.37
N ASP A 68 26.81 3.68 -19.53
CA ASP A 68 27.93 4.13 -20.36
C ASP A 68 29.30 3.85 -19.69
N ALA A 69 30.38 4.48 -20.18
CA ALA A 69 31.71 4.33 -19.59
C ALA A 69 31.80 4.75 -18.11
N ASN A 70 30.87 5.60 -17.64
CA ASN A 70 30.74 6.02 -16.23
C ASN A 70 29.71 5.18 -15.46
N GLN A 71 29.21 4.11 -16.09
CA GLN A 71 28.09 3.29 -15.65
C GLN A 71 26.78 4.07 -15.47
N LYS A 72 26.63 5.22 -16.15
CA LYS A 72 25.36 5.95 -16.13
C LYS A 72 24.36 5.30 -17.06
N THR A 73 23.27 4.79 -16.50
CA THR A 73 22.16 4.24 -17.28
C THR A 73 21.19 5.34 -17.71
N THR A 74 20.88 5.39 -19.00
CA THR A 74 19.89 6.31 -19.56
C THR A 74 18.59 5.59 -19.88
N PHE A 75 17.45 6.18 -19.48
CA PHE A 75 16.11 5.72 -19.79
C PHE A 75 15.30 6.87 -20.41
N SER A 76 14.75 6.67 -21.61
CA SER A 76 14.12 7.76 -22.39
C SER A 76 12.65 7.52 -22.73
N THR A 77 12.03 6.47 -22.20
CA THR A 77 10.66 6.07 -22.54
C THR A 77 9.66 6.67 -21.55
N SER A 78 8.66 7.40 -22.05
CA SER A 78 7.59 7.98 -21.22
C SER A 78 6.49 6.96 -20.85
N ASN A 79 5.64 7.29 -19.87
CA ASN A 79 4.51 6.47 -19.43
C ASN A 79 4.92 5.07 -18.90
N VAL A 80 6.04 4.99 -18.20
CA VAL A 80 6.56 3.74 -17.62
C VAL A 80 6.47 3.75 -16.11
N SER A 81 6.09 2.61 -15.52
CA SER A 81 6.14 2.35 -14.09
C SER A 81 7.27 1.39 -13.74
N PHE A 82 8.01 1.71 -12.68
CA PHE A 82 9.03 0.89 -12.07
C PHE A 82 8.52 0.44 -10.71
N ILE A 83 8.05 -0.80 -10.63
CA ILE A 83 7.38 -1.32 -9.43
C ILE A 83 8.28 -2.37 -8.81
N GLY A 84 8.84 -2.09 -7.65
CA GLY A 84 9.50 -3.11 -6.85
C GLY A 84 8.51 -3.98 -6.11
N GLN A 85 8.93 -5.18 -5.75
CA GLN A 85 8.17 -6.04 -4.85
C GLN A 85 8.12 -5.40 -3.46
N GLU A 86 9.26 -4.93 -2.95
CA GLU A 86 9.34 -4.22 -1.68
C GLU A 86 10.60 -3.35 -1.60
N THR A 87 10.50 -2.19 -0.97
CA THR A 87 11.56 -1.17 -1.00
C THR A 87 12.86 -1.64 -0.38
N GLN A 88 12.80 -2.47 0.68
CA GLN A 88 13.97 -2.85 1.46
C GLN A 88 14.85 -3.89 0.74
N ASN A 89 14.25 -4.77 -0.06
CA ASN A 89 14.94 -5.90 -0.68
C ASN A 89 14.90 -5.89 -2.22
N THR A 90 14.31 -4.86 -2.84
CA THR A 90 14.38 -4.62 -4.28
C THR A 90 15.22 -3.36 -4.54
N SER A 91 16.37 -3.51 -5.21
CA SER A 91 17.26 -2.38 -5.49
C SER A 91 17.81 -2.37 -6.91
N ILE A 92 17.78 -1.19 -7.54
CA ILE A 92 18.46 -0.88 -8.79
C ILE A 92 19.77 -0.18 -8.45
N THR A 93 20.88 -0.69 -8.95
CA THR A 93 22.21 -0.29 -8.47
C THR A 93 23.19 0.10 -9.57
N ASN A 94 24.07 1.01 -9.20
CA ASN A 94 25.26 1.42 -9.95
C ASN A 94 26.44 1.58 -8.97
N ARG A 95 27.68 1.49 -9.46
CA ARG A 95 28.90 1.92 -8.74
C ARG A 95 29.77 2.73 -9.69
N SER A 96 29.44 4.01 -9.87
CA SER A 96 30.26 4.94 -10.68
C SER A 96 31.63 5.15 -10.05
N SER A 97 32.68 5.12 -10.85
CA SER A 97 34.06 5.37 -10.39
C SER A 97 34.42 6.85 -10.42
N ASP A 98 34.11 7.52 -11.52
CA ASP A 98 34.35 8.95 -11.68
C ASP A 98 33.25 9.77 -11.01
N GLU A 99 33.62 10.93 -10.46
CA GLU A 99 32.67 11.85 -9.83
C GLU A 99 32.09 12.82 -10.87
N GLY A 100 30.79 13.12 -10.78
CA GLY A 100 30.20 14.16 -11.61
C GLY A 100 28.68 14.10 -11.72
N ILE A 101 28.02 15.23 -11.45
CA ILE A 101 26.55 15.36 -11.48
C ILE A 101 25.91 15.02 -12.84
N GLY A 102 26.67 15.17 -13.94
CA GLY A 102 26.19 14.92 -15.30
C GLY A 102 26.37 13.48 -15.79
N ILE A 103 27.21 12.69 -15.12
CA ILE A 103 27.75 11.43 -15.66
C ILE A 103 27.61 10.22 -14.74
N THR A 104 27.05 10.38 -13.53
CA THR A 104 27.06 9.29 -12.53
C THR A 104 25.69 8.71 -12.18
N ALA A 105 24.60 9.21 -12.79
CA ALA A 105 23.25 8.81 -12.44
C ALA A 105 23.04 7.28 -12.57
N THR A 106 22.60 6.62 -11.50
CA THR A 106 22.15 5.21 -11.57
C THR A 106 20.99 5.09 -12.56
N LEU A 107 20.03 6.03 -12.50
CA LEU A 107 19.00 6.20 -13.51
C LEU A 107 18.94 7.66 -13.96
N CYS A 108 19.24 7.91 -15.23
CA CYS A 108 19.00 9.18 -15.90
C CYS A 108 17.75 9.07 -16.78
N PHE A 109 16.65 9.67 -16.32
CA PHE A 109 15.44 9.82 -17.12
C PHE A 109 15.60 10.95 -18.13
N ASN A 110 16.07 10.62 -19.33
CA ASN A 110 16.36 11.59 -20.37
C ASN A 110 15.11 11.88 -21.20
N LYS A 111 14.41 12.99 -20.89
CA LYS A 111 13.16 13.39 -21.56
C LYS A 111 12.05 12.34 -21.49
N ALA A 112 12.07 11.52 -20.45
CA ALA A 112 11.01 10.58 -20.15
C ALA A 112 9.96 11.27 -19.26
N ASP A 113 8.75 11.38 -19.75
CA ASP A 113 7.63 12.01 -19.04
C ASP A 113 6.75 10.95 -18.36
N ASN A 114 6.04 11.36 -17.31
CA ASN A 114 5.02 10.57 -16.63
C ASN A 114 5.57 9.24 -16.11
N ILE A 115 6.73 9.27 -15.44
CA ILE A 115 7.32 8.10 -14.80
C ILE A 115 6.69 7.89 -13.41
N TYR A 116 6.38 6.64 -13.10
CA TYR A 116 5.99 6.23 -11.75
C TYR A 116 6.99 5.24 -11.18
N MET A 117 7.29 5.37 -9.90
CA MET A 117 8.17 4.45 -9.21
C MET A 117 7.61 4.17 -7.82
N GLN A 118 7.50 2.88 -7.48
CA GLN A 118 7.01 2.46 -6.17
C GLN A 118 7.80 1.26 -5.63
N ASP A 119 7.95 1.22 -4.30
CA ASP A 119 8.45 0.07 -3.54
C ASP A 119 9.83 -0.42 -3.98
N ILE A 120 10.74 0.50 -4.31
CA ILE A 120 12.07 0.17 -4.86
C ILE A 120 13.15 1.13 -4.35
N THR A 121 14.35 0.61 -4.17
CA THR A 121 15.54 1.41 -3.87
C THR A 121 16.34 1.70 -5.14
N VAL A 122 16.77 2.93 -5.37
CA VAL A 122 17.77 3.30 -6.38
C VAL A 122 19.05 3.75 -5.66
N HIS A 123 20.14 3.04 -5.93
CA HIS A 123 21.36 3.15 -5.13
C HIS A 123 22.60 3.34 -6.00
N ASN A 124 23.23 4.51 -5.90
CA ASN A 124 24.60 4.68 -6.37
C ASN A 124 25.58 4.36 -5.23
N LYS A 125 26.25 3.21 -5.35
CA LYS A 125 27.08 2.56 -4.33
C LYS A 125 28.50 3.10 -4.23
N ALA A 126 28.90 4.10 -5.03
CA ALA A 126 30.28 4.59 -5.12
C ALA A 126 30.89 4.86 -3.73
N ASN A 127 30.41 5.90 -3.05
CA ASN A 127 30.87 6.31 -1.72
C ASN A 127 29.90 5.94 -0.59
N TYR A 128 28.65 5.63 -0.91
CA TYR A 128 27.61 5.36 0.08
C TYR A 128 27.95 4.16 0.99
N GLY A 129 27.78 4.34 2.30
CA GLY A 129 28.10 3.32 3.30
C GLY A 129 29.56 3.34 3.77
N ASN A 130 30.40 4.26 3.28
CA ASN A 130 31.78 4.44 3.72
C ASN A 130 31.99 5.84 4.34
N PRO A 131 31.79 6.03 5.66
CA PRO A 131 31.85 7.36 6.27
C PRO A 131 33.17 8.12 6.07
N SER A 132 34.29 7.41 5.87
CA SER A 132 35.59 8.06 5.62
C SER A 132 35.68 8.71 4.24
N SER A 133 34.86 8.32 3.26
CA SER A 133 34.83 8.96 1.93
C SER A 133 33.94 10.19 1.88
N TYR A 134 33.12 10.45 2.91
CA TYR A 134 32.20 11.59 2.92
C TYR A 134 32.90 12.95 3.02
N THR A 135 34.21 12.99 3.28
CA THR A 135 35.00 14.22 3.33
C THR A 135 35.36 14.76 1.94
N GLU A 136 35.35 13.92 0.91
CA GLU A 136 35.69 14.28 -0.47
C GLU A 136 34.47 14.83 -1.23
N THR A 137 34.72 15.56 -2.33
CA THR A 137 33.67 15.82 -3.33
C THR A 137 33.31 14.48 -3.97
N GLY A 138 32.03 14.08 -3.90
CA GLY A 138 31.60 12.73 -4.29
C GLY A 138 30.25 12.75 -4.99
N ARG A 139 30.16 13.48 -6.12
CA ARG A 139 28.92 13.64 -6.87
C ARG A 139 28.56 12.34 -7.57
N HIS A 140 27.70 11.56 -6.94
CA HIS A 140 27.28 10.25 -7.38
C HIS A 140 25.76 10.21 -7.37
N VAL A 141 25.15 10.51 -8.51
CA VAL A 141 23.70 10.69 -8.60
C VAL A 141 23.01 9.32 -8.53
N ALA A 142 21.96 9.19 -7.73
CA ALA A 142 21.07 8.03 -7.79
C ALA A 142 20.06 8.23 -8.93
N VAL A 143 19.32 9.33 -8.93
CA VAL A 143 18.35 9.66 -9.97
C VAL A 143 18.60 11.05 -10.54
N GLN A 144 18.68 11.12 -11.87
CA GLN A 144 18.64 12.37 -12.63
C GLN A 144 17.35 12.44 -13.44
N GLU A 145 16.52 13.46 -13.21
CA GLU A 145 15.26 13.66 -13.92
C GLU A 145 15.39 14.72 -15.01
N GLN A 146 14.94 14.43 -16.22
CA GLN A 146 14.88 15.40 -17.33
C GLN A 146 13.54 15.37 -18.08
N GLY A 147 12.44 15.09 -17.39
CA GLY A 147 11.08 15.10 -17.96
C GLY A 147 10.06 15.77 -17.03
N LYS A 148 8.79 15.42 -17.16
CA LYS A 148 7.68 16.01 -16.40
C LYS A 148 6.81 14.94 -15.75
N LYS A 149 6.11 15.29 -14.67
CA LYS A 149 5.10 14.46 -14.00
C LYS A 149 5.64 13.16 -13.41
N PHE A 150 6.73 13.25 -12.66
CA PHE A 150 7.25 12.10 -11.93
C PHE A 150 6.45 11.85 -10.66
N ILE A 151 6.25 10.59 -10.31
CA ILE A 151 5.64 10.17 -9.04
C ILE A 151 6.54 9.11 -8.41
N TYR A 152 6.99 9.35 -7.17
CA TYR A 152 7.73 8.40 -6.35
C TYR A 152 6.94 8.11 -5.09
N LYS A 153 6.61 6.83 -4.86
CA LYS A 153 5.87 6.39 -3.69
C LYS A 153 6.61 5.28 -2.96
N ASN A 154 6.99 5.50 -1.71
CA ASN A 154 7.78 4.53 -0.95
C ASN A 154 9.07 4.10 -1.69
N VAL A 155 9.75 5.07 -2.32
CA VAL A 155 11.02 4.88 -3.02
C VAL A 155 12.16 5.35 -2.13
N ARG A 156 13.30 4.64 -2.17
CA ARG A 156 14.53 5.05 -1.46
C ARG A 156 15.61 5.44 -2.44
N LEU A 157 16.14 6.65 -2.32
CA LEU A 157 17.34 7.09 -3.03
C LEU A 157 18.52 7.09 -2.09
N LEU A 158 19.51 6.25 -2.40
CA LEU A 158 20.72 6.10 -1.60
C LEU A 158 21.93 6.56 -2.41
N SER A 159 22.53 7.67 -2.02
CA SER A 159 23.88 8.03 -2.43
C SER A 159 24.49 9.10 -1.53
N THR A 160 25.52 9.79 -2.01
CA THR A 160 26.28 10.80 -1.26
C THR A 160 25.96 12.21 -1.74
N GLN A 161 26.87 12.88 -2.45
CA GLN A 161 26.60 14.23 -2.93
C GLN A 161 25.76 14.17 -4.21
N ASP A 162 24.80 15.10 -4.34
CA ASP A 162 23.88 15.20 -5.48
C ASP A 162 22.98 13.95 -5.70
N THR A 163 22.61 13.22 -4.64
CA THR A 163 21.82 11.96 -4.72
C THR A 163 20.62 12.08 -5.67
N TYR A 164 19.85 13.16 -5.57
CA TYR A 164 18.68 13.42 -6.38
C TYR A 164 18.85 14.72 -7.15
N TYR A 165 18.93 14.60 -8.48
CA TYR A 165 19.15 15.73 -9.37
C TYR A 165 17.95 15.97 -10.30
N THR A 166 17.20 17.03 -10.04
CA THR A 166 16.00 17.38 -10.82
C THR A 166 16.31 18.43 -11.88
N LYS A 167 15.93 18.15 -13.14
CA LYS A 167 15.86 19.14 -14.24
C LYS A 167 14.45 19.27 -14.83
N GLY A 168 13.48 18.58 -14.23
CA GLY A 168 12.09 18.53 -14.69
C GLY A 168 11.26 19.72 -14.22
N THR A 169 9.99 19.75 -14.64
CA THR A 169 9.06 20.83 -14.23
C THR A 169 8.25 20.49 -12.98
N LYS A 170 7.76 19.24 -12.84
CA LYS A 170 6.81 18.85 -11.80
C LYS A 170 7.01 17.42 -11.33
N THR A 171 7.11 17.22 -10.02
CA THR A 171 7.34 15.90 -9.40
C THR A 171 6.63 15.76 -8.04
N TYR A 172 6.05 14.59 -7.79
CA TYR A 172 5.43 14.22 -6.50
C TYR A 172 6.21 13.10 -5.81
N TRP A 173 6.47 13.27 -4.52
CA TRP A 173 7.07 12.28 -3.63
C TRP A 173 6.12 12.00 -2.48
N GLU A 174 5.92 10.73 -2.13
CA GLU A 174 5.12 10.31 -0.99
C GLU A 174 5.78 9.14 -0.25
N ASN A 175 5.94 9.25 1.07
CA ASN A 175 6.45 8.18 1.94
C ASN A 175 7.82 7.61 1.53
N GLY A 176 8.61 8.36 0.76
CA GLY A 176 9.94 7.94 0.29
C GLY A 176 11.06 8.31 1.25
N GLU A 177 12.27 7.84 0.98
CA GLU A 177 13.48 8.27 1.67
C GLU A 177 14.54 8.78 0.69
N ILE A 178 15.24 9.85 1.06
CA ILE A 178 16.38 10.37 0.29
C ILE A 178 17.55 10.54 1.24
N HIS A 179 18.64 9.83 0.97
CA HIS A 179 19.85 9.83 1.78
C HIS A 179 20.98 10.53 1.04
N GLY A 180 21.78 11.34 1.74
CA GLY A 180 22.92 11.98 1.11
C GLY A 180 23.78 12.85 2.02
N THR A 181 24.83 13.42 1.45
CA THR A 181 25.84 14.22 2.18
C THR A 181 25.67 15.71 1.92
N THR A 182 26.09 16.20 0.76
CA THR A 182 26.03 17.61 0.34
C THR A 182 25.06 17.75 -0.81
N ASP A 183 24.21 18.78 -0.79
CA ASP A 183 23.33 19.17 -1.91
C ASP A 183 22.53 18.00 -2.47
N PHE A 184 22.21 17.01 -1.63
CA PHE A 184 21.76 15.72 -2.13
C PHE A 184 20.34 15.75 -2.69
N ILE A 185 19.65 16.88 -2.55
CA ILE A 185 18.45 17.25 -3.31
C ILE A 185 18.76 18.55 -4.05
N CYS A 186 19.01 18.48 -5.35
CA CYS A 186 19.51 19.61 -6.13
C CYS A 186 18.85 19.74 -7.49
N GLY A 187 18.95 20.95 -8.05
CA GLY A 187 18.41 21.28 -9.37
C GLY A 187 17.12 22.08 -9.32
N GLY A 188 16.30 21.97 -10.36
CA GLY A 188 15.10 22.80 -10.58
C GLY A 188 13.83 21.96 -10.69
N GLY A 189 12.68 22.63 -10.78
CA GLY A 189 11.36 22.01 -10.79
C GLY A 189 10.50 22.40 -9.59
N ASP A 190 9.19 22.24 -9.75
CA ASP A 190 8.20 22.26 -8.68
C ASP A 190 8.06 20.83 -8.14
N VAL A 191 8.66 20.57 -6.97
CA VAL A 191 8.72 19.23 -6.38
C VAL A 191 8.05 19.26 -5.02
N PHE A 192 7.04 18.40 -4.86
CA PHE A 192 6.28 18.28 -3.62
C PHE A 192 6.65 16.97 -2.92
N PHE A 193 7.32 17.08 -1.78
CA PHE A 193 7.66 15.96 -0.90
C PHE A 193 6.63 15.86 0.22
N ASN A 194 5.83 14.81 0.21
CA ASN A 194 4.84 14.53 1.24
C ASN A 194 5.32 13.37 2.12
N GLU A 195 5.41 13.59 3.43
CA GLU A 195 5.69 12.52 4.41
C GLU A 195 6.99 11.74 4.12
N CYS A 196 7.97 12.40 3.51
CA CYS A 196 9.24 11.78 3.16
C CYS A 196 10.26 11.86 4.31
N LYS A 197 11.15 10.87 4.37
CA LYS A 197 12.33 10.90 5.23
C LYS A 197 13.53 11.45 4.47
N ILE A 198 14.14 12.49 5.00
CA ILE A 198 15.33 13.13 4.46
C ILE A 198 16.47 12.81 5.41
N TYR A 199 17.42 11.97 4.99
CA TYR A 199 18.46 11.42 5.85
C TYR A 199 19.84 11.99 5.51
N THR A 200 20.36 12.86 6.37
CA THR A 200 21.67 13.49 6.17
C THR A 200 22.81 12.67 6.76
N LEU A 201 23.86 12.49 5.97
CA LEU A 201 25.04 11.67 6.29
C LEU A 201 26.27 12.52 6.66
N LYS A 202 26.21 13.84 6.47
CA LYS A 202 27.32 14.78 6.65
C LYS A 202 26.79 16.16 7.02
N ARG A 203 27.56 16.89 7.83
CA ARG A 203 27.34 18.31 8.12
C ARG A 203 27.52 19.13 6.84
N SER A 204 26.42 19.34 6.11
CA SER A 204 26.39 20.11 4.86
C SER A 204 24.98 20.62 4.57
N ALA A 205 24.76 21.21 3.39
CA ALA A 205 23.42 21.60 2.95
C ALA A 205 22.63 20.38 2.46
N ILE A 206 21.35 20.29 2.86
CA ILE A 206 20.41 19.30 2.34
C ILE A 206 20.03 19.64 0.89
N THR A 207 19.51 20.85 0.66
CA THR A 207 19.07 21.27 -0.68
C THR A 207 20.03 22.24 -1.35
N ALA A 208 20.15 22.11 -2.67
CA ALA A 208 20.75 23.10 -3.56
C ALA A 208 19.79 23.42 -4.72
N ALA A 209 18.75 24.20 -4.42
CA ALA A 209 17.68 24.50 -5.36
C ALA A 209 18.09 25.56 -6.41
N SER A 210 17.58 25.37 -7.62
CA SER A 210 17.77 26.19 -8.82
C SER A 210 16.42 26.32 -9.55
N SER A 211 15.44 26.92 -8.87
CA SER A 211 14.05 27.04 -9.31
C SER A 211 13.81 28.15 -10.35
N THR A 212 14.80 28.40 -11.21
CA THR A 212 14.71 29.41 -12.27
C THR A 212 13.60 29.02 -13.25
N ASN A 213 12.59 29.90 -13.40
CA ASN A 213 11.33 29.70 -14.15
C ASN A 213 10.30 28.74 -13.52
N ASN A 214 10.49 28.29 -12.28
CA ASN A 214 9.50 27.53 -11.52
C ASN A 214 8.75 28.44 -10.56
N GLU A 215 7.47 28.14 -10.31
CA GLU A 215 6.63 28.99 -9.45
C GLU A 215 6.92 28.72 -7.96
N TRP A 216 7.03 27.46 -7.57
CA TRP A 216 7.04 26.99 -6.18
C TRP A 216 8.39 26.47 -5.71
N GLY A 217 9.15 25.78 -6.57
CA GLY A 217 10.40 25.12 -6.21
C GLY A 217 10.18 23.88 -5.35
N TYR A 218 11.00 23.67 -4.32
CA TYR A 218 10.90 22.51 -3.45
C TYR A 218 9.99 22.76 -2.25
N VAL A 219 9.01 21.88 -2.04
CA VAL A 219 8.03 21.94 -0.96
C VAL A 219 8.09 20.65 -0.17
N PHE A 220 8.51 20.72 1.08
CA PHE A 220 8.56 19.58 2.00
C PHE A 220 7.41 19.71 3.00
N LYS A 221 6.42 18.82 2.93
CA LYS A 221 5.24 18.82 3.79
C LYS A 221 5.22 17.56 4.65
N ASN A 222 5.05 17.72 5.96
CA ASN A 222 5.00 16.65 6.95
C ASN A 222 6.20 15.67 6.87
N CYS A 223 7.33 16.14 6.34
CA CYS A 223 8.53 15.32 6.20
C CYS A 223 9.25 15.16 7.54
N THR A 224 10.17 14.20 7.59
CA THR A 224 11.11 14.04 8.71
C THR A 224 12.53 14.25 8.23
N ILE A 225 13.29 15.12 8.90
CA ILE A 225 14.74 15.25 8.71
C ILE A 225 15.43 14.51 9.86
N ASP A 226 16.30 13.57 9.50
CA ASP A 226 17.06 12.72 10.40
C ASP A 226 18.49 12.57 9.87
N GLY A 227 19.39 11.98 10.63
CA GLY A 227 20.77 11.80 10.18
C GLY A 227 21.65 11.03 11.14
N ASN A 228 22.89 10.81 10.73
CA ASN A 228 23.91 10.23 11.60
C ASN A 228 24.63 11.32 12.42
N SER A 229 25.51 10.91 13.33
CA SER A 229 26.29 11.83 14.16
C SER A 229 27.19 12.80 13.38
N ASN A 230 27.61 12.44 12.16
CA ASN A 230 28.44 13.29 11.31
C ASN A 230 27.64 14.46 10.68
N ALA A 231 26.31 14.44 10.80
CA ALA A 231 25.42 15.44 10.23
C ALA A 231 25.09 16.60 11.16
N GLU A 232 25.53 16.58 12.42
CA GLU A 232 25.21 17.62 13.39
C GLU A 232 25.63 19.01 12.89
N GLY A 233 24.73 19.99 12.97
CA GLY A 233 24.98 21.35 12.47
C GLY A 233 24.94 21.48 10.94
N TYR A 234 24.14 20.65 10.26
CA TYR A 234 23.78 20.81 8.85
C TYR A 234 22.98 22.10 8.60
N THR A 235 22.75 22.43 7.32
CA THR A 235 21.83 23.50 6.92
C THR A 235 20.71 22.95 6.04
N LEU A 236 19.51 23.51 6.15
CA LEU A 236 18.32 23.11 5.40
C LEU A 236 18.50 23.25 3.89
N GLY A 237 19.31 24.21 3.44
CA GLY A 237 19.60 24.39 2.04
C GLY A 237 20.49 25.58 1.75
N ARG A 238 20.90 25.70 0.49
CA ARG A 238 21.62 26.84 -0.08
C ARG A 238 21.17 27.09 -1.51
N SER A 239 21.32 28.33 -1.99
CA SER A 239 20.79 28.74 -3.29
C SER A 239 21.78 28.49 -4.43
N TRP A 240 21.54 27.43 -5.21
CA TRP A 240 22.33 27.17 -6.42
C TRP A 240 22.05 28.22 -7.48
N ASN A 241 20.78 28.56 -7.74
CA ASN A 241 20.37 29.76 -8.50
C ASN A 241 19.18 30.41 -7.79
N ASP A 242 18.09 30.73 -8.51
CA ASP A 242 16.86 31.35 -8.00
C ASP A 242 16.06 30.39 -7.09
N ALA A 243 16.67 30.04 -5.96
CA ALA A 243 16.22 28.97 -5.09
C ALA A 243 14.91 29.31 -4.38
N LYS A 244 13.97 28.38 -4.46
CA LYS A 244 12.75 28.37 -3.66
C LYS A 244 12.69 27.03 -2.91
N THR A 245 12.66 27.08 -1.59
CA THR A 245 12.54 25.89 -0.74
C THR A 245 11.73 26.21 0.50
N VAL A 246 10.71 25.40 0.80
CA VAL A 246 9.90 25.53 2.01
C VAL A 246 9.75 24.20 2.75
N PHE A 247 9.75 24.27 4.07
CA PHE A 247 9.43 23.14 4.96
C PHE A 247 8.20 23.46 5.80
N ILE A 248 7.18 22.61 5.74
CA ILE A 248 5.86 22.82 6.36
C ILE A 248 5.53 21.59 7.21
N GLY A 249 5.29 21.78 8.51
CA GLY A 249 4.97 20.69 9.43
C GLY A 249 6.08 19.64 9.59
N THR A 250 7.32 19.98 9.20
CA THR A 250 8.44 19.03 9.15
C THR A 250 8.98 18.74 10.56
N THR A 251 9.26 17.48 10.85
CA THR A 251 9.85 17.03 12.12
C THR A 251 11.36 16.88 12.00
N LEU A 252 12.12 17.54 12.87
CA LEU A 252 13.58 17.49 12.93
C LEU A 252 14.02 16.54 14.05
N LYS A 253 14.48 15.33 13.67
CA LYS A 253 15.11 14.36 14.59
C LYS A 253 16.54 14.76 14.95
N LEU A 254 17.22 15.41 14.02
CA LEU A 254 18.50 16.10 14.21
C LEU A 254 18.29 17.60 13.94
N LEU A 255 18.86 18.48 14.76
CA LEU A 255 18.69 19.93 14.58
C LEU A 255 19.76 20.51 13.62
N PRO A 256 19.39 21.45 12.72
CA PRO A 256 20.34 22.20 11.91
C PRO A 256 21.07 23.23 12.77
N THR A 257 21.99 23.97 12.17
CA THR A 257 22.49 25.22 12.77
C THR A 257 21.34 26.14 13.21
N ALA A 258 21.58 27.03 14.18
CA ALA A 258 20.57 27.99 14.63
C ALA A 258 20.03 28.86 13.47
N GLU A 259 20.94 29.28 12.58
CA GLU A 259 20.60 30.02 11.36
C GLU A 259 19.72 29.22 10.39
N GLY A 260 19.76 27.89 10.46
CA GLY A 260 18.99 26.95 9.66
C GLY A 260 19.43 26.89 8.20
N TRP A 261 19.45 28.03 7.51
CA TRP A 261 19.76 28.17 6.09
C TRP A 261 21.22 28.56 5.84
N GLY A 262 21.83 27.92 4.85
CA GLY A 262 23.24 28.11 4.50
C GLY A 262 23.48 29.37 3.68
N ASN A 263 24.78 29.68 3.50
CA ASN A 263 25.20 30.78 2.63
C ASN A 263 24.84 30.48 1.15
N PRO A 264 24.52 31.51 0.35
CA PRO A 264 24.25 31.36 -1.09
C PRO A 264 25.38 30.66 -1.87
N MET A 265 25.03 29.78 -2.80
CA MET A 265 26.02 29.10 -3.66
C MET A 265 26.39 29.96 -4.87
N ASN A 266 25.48 30.24 -5.82
CA ASN A 266 25.79 31.14 -6.96
C ASN A 266 25.01 32.45 -6.94
N SER A 267 23.75 32.45 -6.53
CA SER A 267 22.93 33.67 -6.39
C SER A 267 22.16 33.65 -5.08
N VAL A 268 21.63 34.80 -4.66
CA VAL A 268 20.77 34.88 -3.47
C VAL A 268 19.46 34.10 -3.66
N PRO A 269 18.89 33.50 -2.60
CA PRO A 269 17.61 32.78 -2.70
C PRO A 269 16.44 33.72 -3.01
N GLN A 270 15.36 33.16 -3.56
CA GLN A 270 14.08 33.86 -3.75
C GLN A 270 13.10 33.55 -2.62
N VAL A 271 13.06 32.30 -2.17
CA VAL A 271 12.23 31.86 -1.03
C VAL A 271 12.99 30.81 -0.23
N PHE A 272 13.20 31.08 1.04
CA PHE A 272 13.58 30.08 2.04
C PHE A 272 12.70 30.31 3.25
N ALA A 273 11.87 29.33 3.59
CA ALA A 273 10.94 29.50 4.69
C ALA A 273 10.53 28.18 5.36
N GLU A 274 10.08 28.30 6.60
CA GLU A 274 9.55 27.23 7.42
C GLU A 274 8.16 27.57 7.96
N PHE A 275 7.34 26.56 8.25
CA PHE A 275 6.08 26.69 8.98
C PHE A 275 5.86 25.47 9.87
N GLU A 276 5.52 25.71 11.14
CA GLU A 276 5.24 24.65 12.12
C GLU A 276 6.29 23.52 12.18
N THR A 277 7.58 23.88 12.06
CA THR A 277 8.68 22.94 12.25
C THR A 277 8.69 22.41 13.68
N LYS A 278 8.83 21.09 13.84
CA LYS A 278 8.79 20.39 15.12
C LYS A 278 10.13 19.76 15.45
N ASN A 279 10.43 19.59 16.74
CA ASN A 279 11.54 18.74 17.20
C ASN A 279 11.14 17.26 17.24
N SER A 280 12.07 16.39 17.64
CA SER A 280 11.88 14.93 17.70
C SER A 280 10.73 14.47 18.61
N SER A 281 10.35 15.28 19.60
CA SER A 281 9.23 15.05 20.53
C SER A 281 7.88 15.62 20.06
N GLY A 282 7.85 16.27 18.90
CA GLY A 282 6.64 16.86 18.32
C GLY A 282 6.35 18.30 18.76
N GLN A 283 7.22 18.92 19.57
CA GLN A 283 7.07 20.31 20.00
C GLN A 283 7.51 21.29 18.90
N LEU A 284 6.81 22.41 18.77
CA LEU A 284 7.18 23.48 17.83
C LEU A 284 8.53 24.11 18.19
N LEU A 285 9.35 24.37 17.17
CA LEU A 285 10.63 25.05 17.32
C LEU A 285 10.48 26.57 17.25
N ASP A 286 11.30 27.29 18.02
CA ASP A 286 11.51 28.73 17.81
C ASP A 286 12.38 28.96 16.56
N LEU A 287 11.83 29.68 15.60
CA LEU A 287 12.46 30.00 14.32
C LEU A 287 13.03 31.43 14.27
N SER A 288 13.02 32.16 15.39
CA SER A 288 13.46 33.56 15.47
C SER A 288 14.91 33.79 15.01
N SER A 289 15.76 32.78 15.20
CA SER A 289 17.19 32.77 14.87
C SER A 289 17.51 32.41 13.42
N ARG A 290 16.51 32.08 12.60
CA ARG A 290 16.73 31.75 11.18
C ARG A 290 17.30 32.91 10.41
N ARG A 291 18.22 32.60 9.48
CA ARG A 291 18.88 33.57 8.61
C ARG A 291 17.86 34.33 7.76
N LYS A 292 17.95 35.66 7.81
CA LYS A 292 17.06 36.60 7.09
C LYS A 292 17.76 37.30 5.93
N THR A 293 19.07 37.57 6.09
CA THR A 293 19.86 38.33 5.11
C THR A 293 20.79 37.40 4.36
N TYR A 294 20.77 37.53 3.03
CA TYR A 294 21.60 36.74 2.12
C TYR A 294 22.33 37.69 1.18
N SER A 295 23.63 37.50 1.01
CA SER A 295 24.47 38.32 0.13
C SER A 295 25.29 37.45 -0.81
N LYS A 296 25.32 37.79 -2.10
CA LYS A 296 26.15 37.15 -3.13
C LYS A 296 26.36 38.10 -4.31
N ASN A 297 27.60 38.25 -4.77
CA ASN A 297 27.96 39.09 -5.91
C ASN A 297 27.33 40.50 -5.84
N ASP A 298 27.55 41.20 -4.72
CA ASP A 298 27.03 42.55 -4.42
C ASP A 298 25.50 42.69 -4.33
N ILE A 299 24.74 41.61 -4.54
CA ILE A 299 23.30 41.58 -4.31
C ILE A 299 23.05 41.14 -2.87
N THR A 300 22.22 41.89 -2.15
CA THR A 300 21.73 41.52 -0.81
C THR A 300 20.21 41.54 -0.78
N VAL A 301 19.61 40.47 -0.24
CA VAL A 301 18.16 40.35 -0.05
C VAL A 301 17.85 40.04 1.40
N ASN A 302 16.67 40.50 1.84
CA ASN A 302 16.08 40.12 3.12
C ASN A 302 14.83 39.29 2.85
N ILE A 303 14.82 38.05 3.32
CA ILE A 303 13.71 37.11 3.17
C ILE A 303 13.16 36.79 4.55
N ASN A 304 11.84 36.67 4.66
CA ASN A 304 11.21 36.18 5.88
C ASN A 304 11.32 34.64 5.93
N PRO A 305 12.04 34.06 6.91
CA PRO A 305 12.26 32.62 6.98
C PRO A 305 11.08 31.87 7.61
N VAL A 306 9.99 32.55 7.98
CA VAL A 306 8.82 31.92 8.61
C VAL A 306 7.55 32.34 7.86
N LEU A 307 6.82 31.36 7.33
CA LEU A 307 5.54 31.61 6.66
C LEU A 307 4.46 31.95 7.70
N SER A 308 3.49 32.77 7.30
CA SER A 308 2.20 32.86 7.99
C SER A 308 1.32 31.66 7.65
N ALA A 309 0.30 31.40 8.46
CA ALA A 309 -0.69 30.35 8.19
C ALA A 309 -1.36 30.50 6.81
N ASN A 310 -1.68 31.73 6.40
CA ASN A 310 -2.28 32.00 5.10
C ASN A 310 -1.33 31.70 3.92
N GLN A 311 -0.03 31.97 4.08
CA GLN A 311 0.98 31.62 3.08
C GLN A 311 1.19 30.10 3.03
N ALA A 312 1.32 29.45 4.20
CA ALA A 312 1.47 28.00 4.29
C ALA A 312 0.28 27.24 3.66
N ALA A 313 -0.94 27.75 3.84
CA ALA A 313 -2.16 27.19 3.24
C ALA A 313 -2.17 27.19 1.70
N GLN A 314 -1.33 28.01 1.03
CA GLN A 314 -1.23 28.00 -0.43
C GLN A 314 -0.40 26.82 -0.96
N TYR A 315 0.44 26.19 -0.13
CA TYR A 315 1.26 25.04 -0.52
C TYR A 315 0.46 23.73 -0.45
N THR A 316 -0.53 23.62 -1.32
CA THR A 316 -1.29 22.39 -1.59
C THR A 316 -0.69 21.63 -2.77
N ILE A 317 -1.02 20.34 -2.88
CA ILE A 317 -0.59 19.53 -4.05
C ILE A 317 -1.15 20.16 -5.33
N GLU A 318 -2.40 20.61 -5.29
CA GLU A 318 -3.12 21.21 -6.42
C GLU A 318 -2.47 22.52 -6.88
N ASN A 319 -1.98 23.36 -5.97
CA ASN A 319 -1.35 24.61 -6.36
C ASN A 319 0.08 24.39 -6.87
N VAL A 320 0.86 23.53 -6.19
CA VAL A 320 2.27 23.30 -6.52
C VAL A 320 2.44 22.48 -7.79
N LEU A 321 1.60 21.45 -7.98
CA LEU A 321 1.71 20.50 -9.08
C LEU A 321 0.59 20.64 -10.12
N GLY A 322 -0.48 21.37 -9.81
CA GLY A 322 -1.61 21.55 -10.74
C GLY A 322 -1.26 22.39 -11.97
N GLY A 323 -2.07 22.23 -13.00
CA GLY A 323 -2.00 22.93 -14.28
C GLY A 323 -3.25 22.64 -15.09
N ASP A 324 -3.24 22.98 -16.37
CA ASP A 324 -4.42 22.85 -17.27
C ASP A 324 -4.82 21.40 -17.60
N ASP A 325 -4.15 20.41 -17.01
CA ASP A 325 -4.27 18.98 -17.32
C ASP A 325 -4.88 18.15 -16.18
N ASN A 326 -5.36 18.78 -15.11
CA ASN A 326 -5.94 18.12 -13.93
C ASN A 326 -5.07 16.98 -13.37
N TRP A 327 -3.74 17.08 -13.47
CA TRP A 327 -2.86 16.07 -12.90
C TRP A 327 -3.02 16.01 -11.37
N ARG A 328 -3.38 14.83 -10.86
CA ARG A 328 -3.58 14.53 -9.43
C ARG A 328 -2.75 13.30 -9.04
N PRO A 329 -1.46 13.48 -8.73
CA PRO A 329 -0.56 12.35 -8.49
C PRO A 329 -0.96 11.50 -7.28
N GLN A 330 -1.58 12.08 -6.26
CA GLN A 330 -2.08 11.37 -5.09
C GLN A 330 -3.22 10.40 -5.43
N ASP A 331 -4.11 10.79 -6.34
CA ASP A 331 -5.24 9.95 -6.76
C ASP A 331 -4.77 8.82 -7.67
N LEU A 332 -3.85 9.13 -8.59
CA LEU A 332 -3.26 8.14 -9.51
C LEU A 332 -2.45 7.07 -8.76
N SER A 333 -1.76 7.45 -7.68
CA SER A 333 -0.91 6.57 -6.87
C SER A 333 -1.56 6.06 -5.58
N ALA A 334 -2.87 6.31 -5.40
CA ALA A 334 -3.64 5.79 -4.28
C ALA A 334 -3.49 4.26 -4.21
N GLN A 335 -3.20 3.73 -3.02
CA GLN A 335 -3.10 2.29 -2.85
C GLN A 335 -4.48 1.68 -2.77
N ILE A 336 -4.59 0.44 -3.27
CA ILE A 336 -5.81 -0.34 -3.16
C ILE A 336 -5.67 -1.27 -1.96
N ALA A 337 -6.72 -1.36 -1.14
CA ALA A 337 -6.75 -2.23 0.03
C ALA A 337 -6.45 -3.69 -0.35
N ALA A 338 -5.90 -4.44 0.60
CA ALA A 338 -5.61 -5.85 0.39
C ALA A 338 -6.89 -6.62 0.02
N PRO A 339 -6.82 -7.55 -0.95
CA PRO A 339 -7.95 -8.43 -1.25
C PRO A 339 -8.19 -9.43 -0.10
N LEU A 340 -9.45 -9.80 0.10
CA LEU A 340 -9.85 -10.84 1.03
C LEU A 340 -9.72 -12.19 0.33
N VAL A 341 -8.57 -12.82 0.50
CA VAL A 341 -8.23 -14.08 -0.18
C VAL A 341 -8.82 -15.27 0.55
N GLN A 342 -9.41 -16.16 -0.22
CA GLN A 342 -9.96 -17.44 0.21
C GLN A 342 -9.46 -18.55 -0.72
N GLN A 343 -9.54 -19.79 -0.25
CA GLN A 343 -9.29 -20.96 -1.06
C GLN A 343 -10.62 -21.61 -1.42
N LYS A 344 -10.72 -22.06 -2.67
CA LYS A 344 -11.77 -22.96 -3.13
C LYS A 344 -11.14 -24.02 -4.00
N ASP A 345 -11.13 -25.26 -3.52
CA ASP A 345 -10.38 -26.36 -4.15
C ASP A 345 -8.92 -25.96 -4.42
N ALA A 346 -8.43 -26.16 -5.64
CA ALA A 346 -7.11 -25.74 -6.10
C ALA A 346 -7.09 -24.30 -6.66
N LYS A 347 -7.91 -23.39 -6.14
CA LYS A 347 -7.92 -21.98 -6.53
C LYS A 347 -7.84 -21.05 -5.32
N LEU A 348 -7.15 -19.93 -5.51
CA LEU A 348 -7.35 -18.72 -4.72
C LEU A 348 -8.49 -17.92 -5.36
N ILE A 349 -9.38 -17.38 -4.55
CA ILE A 349 -10.46 -16.46 -4.94
C ILE A 349 -10.48 -15.26 -4.01
N TRP A 350 -10.98 -14.11 -4.46
CA TRP A 350 -11.10 -12.92 -3.61
C TRP A 350 -12.17 -11.95 -4.10
N ASN A 351 -12.45 -10.92 -3.30
CA ASN A 351 -13.40 -9.86 -3.65
C ASN A 351 -12.91 -9.03 -4.84
N ASP A 352 -13.77 -8.88 -5.85
CA ASP A 352 -13.46 -8.05 -7.00
C ASP A 352 -13.52 -6.55 -6.66
N GLN A 353 -12.56 -5.78 -7.17
CA GLN A 353 -12.40 -4.35 -6.91
C GLN A 353 -12.23 -3.58 -8.23
N SER A 354 -13.10 -2.60 -8.47
CA SER A 354 -13.23 -1.92 -9.76
C SER A 354 -12.02 -1.08 -10.17
N LYS A 355 -11.21 -0.61 -9.21
CA LYS A 355 -10.02 0.22 -9.47
C LYS A 355 -8.74 -0.59 -9.72
N VAL A 356 -8.80 -1.91 -9.58
CA VAL A 356 -7.62 -2.78 -9.71
C VAL A 356 -7.17 -2.91 -11.15
N ARG A 357 -5.89 -2.68 -11.41
CA ARG A 357 -5.24 -2.94 -12.71
C ARG A 357 -4.96 -4.43 -12.90
N TYR A 358 -4.37 -5.06 -11.90
CA TYR A 358 -4.07 -6.50 -11.81
C TYR A 358 -3.86 -6.90 -10.35
N TRP A 359 -3.85 -8.20 -10.07
CA TRP A 359 -3.40 -8.77 -8.81
C TRP A 359 -2.08 -9.50 -9.01
N ALA A 360 -1.11 -9.22 -8.14
CA ALA A 360 0.15 -9.95 -8.07
C ALA A 360 0.05 -11.03 -6.99
N ILE A 361 0.46 -12.26 -7.33
CA ILE A 361 0.37 -13.44 -6.50
C ILE A 361 1.77 -13.76 -6.02
N PHE A 362 1.89 -14.03 -4.73
CA PHE A 362 3.14 -14.39 -4.09
C PHE A 362 3.01 -15.73 -3.41
N LYS A 363 4.06 -16.55 -3.52
CA LYS A 363 4.20 -17.84 -2.83
C LYS A 363 5.39 -17.76 -1.91
N LYS A 364 5.19 -17.96 -0.60
CA LYS A 364 6.24 -17.84 0.44
C LYS A 364 7.00 -16.51 0.33
N GLY A 365 6.27 -15.43 0.10
CA GLY A 365 6.81 -14.08 -0.06
C GLY A 365 7.57 -13.82 -1.37
N LYS A 366 7.61 -14.76 -2.32
CA LYS A 366 8.23 -14.54 -3.64
C LYS A 366 7.18 -14.35 -4.71
N TYR A 367 7.40 -13.42 -5.63
CA TYR A 367 6.53 -13.24 -6.79
C TYR A 367 6.37 -14.57 -7.55
N LEU A 368 5.11 -14.96 -7.79
CA LEU A 368 4.75 -16.16 -8.53
C LEU A 368 4.21 -15.79 -9.91
N ASP A 369 3.18 -14.94 -9.97
CA ASP A 369 2.47 -14.60 -11.20
C ASP A 369 1.56 -13.37 -10.99
N ASN A 370 0.86 -12.94 -12.04
CA ASN A 370 -0.19 -11.94 -11.95
C ASN A 370 -1.43 -12.28 -12.81
N THR A 371 -2.59 -11.79 -12.37
CA THR A 371 -3.89 -12.03 -13.01
C THR A 371 -4.74 -10.77 -13.04
N ILE A 372 -5.73 -10.75 -13.93
CA ILE A 372 -6.77 -9.70 -14.03
C ILE A 372 -8.16 -10.24 -13.66
N ALA A 373 -8.26 -11.54 -13.36
CA ALA A 373 -9.44 -12.16 -12.79
C ALA A 373 -9.32 -12.16 -11.26
N PRO A 374 -10.43 -12.09 -10.51
CA PRO A 374 -10.42 -12.18 -9.05
C PRO A 374 -10.21 -13.62 -8.54
N GLU A 375 -9.47 -14.42 -9.30
CA GLU A 375 -9.12 -15.80 -8.99
C GLU A 375 -7.75 -16.17 -9.58
N TYR A 376 -7.12 -17.17 -8.98
CA TYR A 376 -5.86 -17.75 -9.46
C TYR A 376 -5.84 -19.26 -9.22
N ALA A 377 -5.59 -20.03 -10.29
CA ALA A 377 -5.47 -21.48 -10.19
C ALA A 377 -4.09 -21.89 -9.65
N LEU A 378 -4.11 -22.69 -8.59
CA LEU A 378 -2.93 -23.24 -7.94
C LEU A 378 -2.60 -24.63 -8.50
N ASN A 379 -1.88 -24.65 -9.63
CA ASN A 379 -1.40 -25.88 -10.22
C ASN A 379 -0.29 -26.48 -9.34
N GLN A 380 -0.50 -27.70 -8.81
CA GLN A 380 0.48 -28.44 -8.01
C GLN A 380 0.87 -27.79 -6.66
N ALA A 381 -0.05 -27.05 -6.03
CA ALA A 381 0.16 -26.60 -4.65
C ALA A 381 0.21 -27.78 -3.67
N GLN A 382 1.01 -27.60 -2.62
CA GLN A 382 1.17 -28.57 -1.53
C GLN A 382 0.62 -28.01 -0.23
N ASP A 383 0.15 -28.90 0.65
CA ASP A 383 -0.37 -28.51 1.96
C ASP A 383 0.67 -27.68 2.74
N GLY A 384 0.20 -26.62 3.38
CA GLY A 384 1.05 -25.70 4.13
C GLY A 384 1.78 -24.66 3.28
N GLU A 385 1.63 -24.66 1.95
CA GLU A 385 2.21 -23.61 1.12
C GLU A 385 1.46 -22.29 1.33
N ILE A 386 2.22 -21.24 1.67
CA ILE A 386 1.66 -19.93 2.00
C ILE A 386 1.58 -19.05 0.76
N TYR A 387 0.41 -18.47 0.53
CA TYR A 387 0.12 -17.56 -0.56
C TYR A 387 -0.39 -16.21 -0.04
N THR A 388 -0.02 -15.13 -0.72
CA THR A 388 -0.57 -13.79 -0.50
C THR A 388 -0.85 -13.13 -1.84
N VAL A 389 -1.86 -12.26 -1.88
CA VAL A 389 -2.23 -11.50 -3.08
C VAL A 389 -2.17 -10.01 -2.80
N ARG A 390 -1.66 -9.22 -3.75
CA ARG A 390 -1.62 -7.74 -3.68
C ARG A 390 -2.36 -7.16 -4.87
N ALA A 391 -3.26 -6.21 -4.60
CA ALA A 391 -3.96 -5.45 -5.63
C ALA A 391 -3.10 -4.29 -6.16
N ALA A 392 -3.03 -4.11 -7.48
CA ALA A 392 -2.29 -3.03 -8.10
C ALA A 392 -3.21 -1.85 -8.45
N ASN A 393 -2.78 -0.63 -8.12
CA ASN A 393 -3.44 0.60 -8.57
C ASN A 393 -3.28 0.83 -10.09
N GLN A 394 -3.91 1.87 -10.62
CA GLN A 394 -3.89 2.17 -12.07
C GLN A 394 -2.48 2.43 -12.63
N MET A 395 -1.53 2.81 -11.76
CA MET A 395 -0.13 3.02 -12.12
C MET A 395 0.71 1.73 -11.97
N GLY A 396 0.12 0.62 -11.53
CA GLY A 396 0.79 -0.66 -11.29
C GLY A 396 1.38 -0.80 -9.88
N GLY A 397 1.23 0.21 -9.03
CA GLY A 397 1.72 0.18 -7.64
C GLY A 397 0.95 -0.82 -6.79
N LEU A 398 1.66 -1.69 -6.08
CA LEU A 398 1.06 -2.76 -5.28
C LEU A 398 0.65 -2.28 -3.89
N GLY A 399 -0.63 -2.43 -3.55
CA GLY A 399 -1.15 -2.22 -2.20
C GLY A 399 -0.62 -3.22 -1.16
N PRO A 400 -1.11 -3.19 0.08
CA PRO A 400 -0.75 -4.17 1.11
C PRO A 400 -1.07 -5.60 0.67
N ALA A 401 -0.33 -6.56 1.24
CA ALA A 401 -0.60 -7.98 1.06
C ALA A 401 -1.91 -8.38 1.75
N SER A 402 -2.63 -9.32 1.14
CA SER A 402 -3.68 -10.07 1.83
C SER A 402 -3.13 -10.75 3.08
N VAL A 403 -4.05 -11.12 3.96
CA VAL A 403 -3.79 -12.15 4.96
C VAL A 403 -3.15 -13.37 4.28
N PRO A 404 -2.08 -13.94 4.86
CA PRO A 404 -1.47 -15.17 4.33
C PRO A 404 -2.46 -16.34 4.36
N LEU A 405 -2.64 -16.98 3.22
CA LEU A 405 -3.43 -18.20 3.10
C LEU A 405 -2.49 -19.42 3.06
N SER A 406 -2.68 -20.36 3.97
CA SER A 406 -2.02 -21.67 3.94
C SER A 406 -2.85 -22.63 3.11
N PHE A 407 -2.30 -23.15 2.02
CA PHE A 407 -3.00 -24.08 1.14
C PHE A 407 -3.31 -25.41 1.84
N VAL A 408 -4.51 -25.95 1.58
CA VAL A 408 -4.95 -27.26 2.08
C VAL A 408 -5.55 -28.09 0.93
N SER A 409 -5.01 -29.27 0.66
CA SER A 409 -5.51 -30.18 -0.36
C SER A 409 -6.80 -30.87 0.07
N GLY A 410 -7.61 -31.27 -0.92
CA GLY A 410 -8.90 -31.91 -0.72
C GLY A 410 -10.09 -30.97 -0.94
N PRO A 411 -11.32 -31.49 -0.85
CA PRO A 411 -12.54 -30.68 -1.00
C PRO A 411 -12.59 -29.61 0.09
N GLN A 412 -12.76 -28.36 -0.32
CA GLN A 412 -12.97 -27.25 0.61
C GLN A 412 -14.46 -26.90 0.60
N ASP A 413 -15.20 -27.51 1.53
CA ASP A 413 -16.63 -27.22 1.72
C ASP A 413 -16.86 -26.05 2.69
N TYR A 414 -15.79 -25.35 3.07
CA TYR A 414 -15.80 -24.24 4.01
C TYR A 414 -14.91 -23.08 3.58
N TYR A 415 -15.22 -21.88 4.08
CA TYR A 415 -14.38 -20.67 3.99
C TYR A 415 -13.80 -20.38 5.36
N SER A 416 -12.54 -19.98 5.46
CA SER A 416 -11.85 -19.89 6.74
C SER A 416 -11.27 -18.49 6.98
N TYR A 417 -11.45 -18.00 8.20
CA TYR A 417 -11.08 -16.65 8.61
C TYR A 417 -10.45 -16.66 10.00
N GLN A 418 -9.30 -16.01 10.09
CA GLN A 418 -8.59 -15.81 11.36
C GLN A 418 -9.12 -14.55 12.04
N CYS A 419 -9.53 -14.66 13.30
CA CYS A 419 -10.15 -13.57 14.05
C CYS A 419 -9.16 -12.42 14.26
N GLU A 420 -7.87 -12.74 14.37
CA GLU A 420 -6.85 -11.75 14.66
C GLU A 420 -6.56 -10.74 13.55
N TYR A 421 -7.09 -10.97 12.34
CA TYR A 421 -7.03 -10.00 11.24
C TYR A 421 -8.26 -9.08 11.18
N GLY A 422 -9.16 -9.17 12.16
CA GLY A 422 -10.27 -8.23 12.32
C GLY A 422 -9.86 -6.90 12.96
N GLU A 423 -10.69 -5.88 12.75
CA GLU A 423 -10.58 -4.60 13.44
C GLU A 423 -11.02 -4.76 14.89
N MET A 424 -10.10 -4.49 15.82
CA MET A 424 -10.28 -4.66 17.26
C MET A 424 -10.69 -3.34 17.93
N HIS A 425 -11.70 -3.38 18.80
CA HIS A 425 -12.09 -2.26 19.65
C HIS A 425 -12.18 -2.76 21.10
N GLU A 426 -11.37 -2.16 21.99
CA GLU A 426 -11.21 -2.65 23.37
C GLU A 426 -10.86 -4.15 23.44
N SER A 427 -10.12 -4.65 22.45
CA SER A 427 -9.61 -6.02 22.36
C SER A 427 -8.19 -5.98 21.77
N ILE A 428 -7.44 -7.06 21.92
CA ILE A 428 -6.02 -7.12 21.54
C ILE A 428 -5.67 -8.45 20.85
N PHE A 429 -4.68 -8.37 19.95
CA PHE A 429 -3.97 -9.53 19.42
C PHE A 429 -3.09 -10.13 20.53
N GLU A 430 -3.13 -11.45 20.70
CA GLU A 430 -2.18 -12.20 21.51
C GLU A 430 -1.78 -13.53 20.86
N ASP A 431 -0.61 -14.05 21.23
CA ASP A 431 -0.03 -15.31 20.76
C ASP A 431 0.57 -16.14 21.93
N LYS A 432 0.18 -15.83 23.17
CA LYS A 432 0.82 -16.37 24.38
C LYS A 432 0.36 -17.78 24.72
N ASN A 433 -0.92 -18.07 24.52
CA ASN A 433 -1.50 -19.38 24.80
C ASN A 433 -1.36 -20.27 23.56
N PRO A 434 -0.60 -21.38 23.61
CA PRO A 434 -0.36 -22.19 22.42
C PRO A 434 -1.62 -22.93 21.95
N GLY A 435 -1.55 -23.42 20.72
CA GLY A 435 -2.58 -24.27 20.13
C GLY A 435 -3.64 -23.53 19.31
N PHE A 436 -3.51 -22.23 19.07
CA PHE A 436 -4.26 -21.51 18.05
C PHE A 436 -3.82 -21.91 16.63
N ASN A 437 -4.66 -21.62 15.64
CA ASN A 437 -4.34 -21.70 14.22
C ASN A 437 -3.81 -20.35 13.73
N GLY A 438 -3.08 -20.33 12.61
CA GLY A 438 -2.57 -19.07 12.09
C GLY A 438 -1.50 -18.42 12.98
N SER A 439 -1.68 -17.15 13.33
CA SER A 439 -0.63 -16.32 13.94
C SER A 439 -0.89 -15.93 15.39
N GLY A 440 -2.13 -16.02 15.86
CA GLY A 440 -2.50 -15.70 17.23
C GLY A 440 -3.99 -15.88 17.45
N TYR A 441 -4.55 -15.08 18.34
CA TYR A 441 -5.97 -15.02 18.65
C TYR A 441 -6.34 -13.62 19.15
N VAL A 442 -7.65 -13.36 19.23
CA VAL A 442 -8.22 -12.16 19.85
C VAL A 442 -8.49 -12.41 21.31
N ASN A 443 -8.00 -11.53 22.17
CA ASN A 443 -8.35 -11.44 23.58
C ASN A 443 -9.16 -10.15 23.83
N PHE A 444 -10.25 -10.23 24.58
CA PHE A 444 -11.14 -9.10 24.85
C PHE A 444 -10.70 -8.39 26.13
N ASN A 445 -11.00 -7.09 26.26
CA ASN A 445 -10.92 -6.42 27.56
C ASN A 445 -12.21 -6.67 28.34
N PRO A 446 -12.17 -6.67 29.69
CA PRO A 446 -13.35 -6.79 30.55
C PRO A 446 -14.18 -5.49 30.57
N VAL A 447 -14.73 -5.12 29.41
CA VAL A 447 -15.51 -3.91 29.19
C VAL A 447 -16.64 -4.24 28.23
N LEU A 448 -17.86 -3.81 28.57
CA LEU A 448 -19.02 -3.95 27.70
C LEU A 448 -18.75 -3.31 26.33
N GLY A 449 -18.95 -4.07 25.26
CA GLY A 449 -18.74 -3.60 23.89
C GLY A 449 -17.30 -3.76 23.39
N SER A 450 -16.43 -4.46 24.12
CA SER A 450 -15.20 -5.02 23.53
C SER A 450 -15.56 -5.91 22.35
N SER A 451 -14.90 -5.72 21.20
CA SER A 451 -15.30 -6.37 19.95
C SER A 451 -14.16 -6.63 18.99
N VAL A 452 -14.39 -7.55 18.05
CA VAL A 452 -13.58 -7.70 16.83
C VAL A 452 -14.50 -7.79 15.61
N SER A 453 -14.16 -7.05 14.56
CA SER A 453 -14.89 -7.00 13.28
C SER A 453 -14.03 -7.61 12.17
N VAL A 454 -14.35 -8.82 11.73
CA VAL A 454 -13.56 -9.60 10.76
C VAL A 454 -14.15 -9.43 9.36
N PRO A 455 -13.39 -8.88 8.39
CA PRO A 455 -13.86 -8.75 7.02
C PRO A 455 -13.82 -10.11 6.30
N ILE A 456 -14.90 -10.43 5.58
CA ILE A 456 -15.09 -11.71 4.89
C ILE A 456 -15.49 -11.52 3.43
N TYR A 457 -15.31 -12.56 2.61
CA TYR A 457 -15.79 -12.58 1.23
C TYR A 457 -16.37 -13.95 0.85
N LEU A 458 -17.65 -13.97 0.46
CA LEU A 458 -18.33 -15.18 -0.01
C LEU A 458 -18.85 -14.97 -1.43
N GLU A 459 -18.62 -15.90 -2.35
CA GLU A 459 -19.12 -15.80 -3.74
C GLU A 459 -20.65 -15.86 -3.81
N LYS A 460 -21.28 -16.53 -2.84
CA LYS A 460 -22.73 -16.72 -2.76
C LYS A 460 -23.23 -16.28 -1.39
N GLY A 461 -24.37 -15.62 -1.38
CA GLY A 461 -25.10 -15.37 -0.15
C GLY A 461 -25.94 -16.58 0.22
N GLY A 462 -26.27 -16.70 1.51
CA GLY A 462 -27.11 -17.78 2.01
C GLY A 462 -26.98 -18.00 3.51
N ASN A 463 -27.54 -19.10 3.97
CA ASN A 463 -27.41 -19.56 5.34
C ASN A 463 -26.19 -20.46 5.47
N TYR A 464 -25.29 -20.08 6.38
CA TYR A 464 -24.07 -20.80 6.67
C TYR A 464 -24.09 -21.29 8.11
N LEU A 465 -23.40 -22.41 8.35
CA LEU A 465 -22.93 -22.76 9.68
C LEU A 465 -21.63 -21.99 9.90
N LEU A 466 -21.61 -21.09 10.88
CA LEU A 466 -20.41 -20.44 11.39
C LEU A 466 -19.88 -21.31 12.52
N ASN A 467 -18.79 -22.02 12.28
CA ASN A 467 -18.06 -22.81 13.28
C ASN A 467 -16.90 -21.98 13.83
N LEU A 468 -16.90 -21.67 15.12
CA LEU A 468 -15.92 -20.81 15.77
C LEU A 468 -15.06 -21.61 16.74
N ARG A 469 -13.75 -21.48 16.57
CA ARG A 469 -12.74 -22.02 17.47
C ARG A 469 -12.38 -21.01 18.56
N TYR A 470 -12.56 -21.40 19.82
CA TYR A 470 -12.36 -20.53 20.97
C TYR A 470 -11.69 -21.24 22.15
N ALA A 471 -11.11 -20.45 23.05
CA ALA A 471 -10.66 -20.90 24.36
C ALA A 471 -11.29 -20.06 25.48
N ASN A 472 -11.78 -20.71 26.54
CA ASN A 472 -12.25 -20.05 27.74
C ASN A 472 -11.63 -20.76 28.96
N GLY A 473 -10.47 -20.29 29.39
CA GLY A 473 -9.75 -20.84 30.55
C GLY A 473 -10.26 -20.35 31.91
N SER A 474 -11.38 -19.62 31.95
CA SER A 474 -12.03 -19.23 33.22
C SER A 474 -12.91 -20.37 33.77
N ASP A 475 -13.50 -20.17 34.95
CA ASP A 475 -14.40 -21.14 35.61
C ASP A 475 -15.90 -20.86 35.37
N TYR A 476 -16.23 -19.90 34.49
CA TYR A 476 -17.60 -19.54 34.14
C TYR A 476 -17.79 -19.36 32.62
N THR A 477 -19.04 -19.43 32.17
CA THR A 477 -19.43 -19.20 30.77
C THR A 477 -19.27 -17.73 30.40
N ARG A 478 -18.65 -17.45 29.25
CA ARG A 478 -18.53 -16.10 28.67
C ARG A 478 -19.51 -15.94 27.51
N TYR A 479 -19.86 -14.71 27.15
CA TYR A 479 -20.92 -14.44 26.19
C TYR A 479 -20.50 -13.40 25.15
N LEU A 480 -20.82 -13.67 23.89
CA LEU A 480 -20.66 -12.71 22.79
C LEU A 480 -21.95 -12.60 21.98
N SER A 481 -22.28 -11.42 21.46
CA SER A 481 -23.20 -11.27 20.34
C SER A 481 -22.46 -11.42 19.02
N VAL A 482 -23.18 -11.85 17.98
CA VAL A 482 -22.69 -11.96 16.61
C VAL A 482 -23.54 -11.12 15.68
N GLU A 483 -22.90 -10.26 14.90
CA GLU A 483 -23.52 -9.43 13.87
C GLU A 483 -22.87 -9.73 12.51
N VAL A 484 -23.68 -9.70 11.45
CA VAL A 484 -23.21 -9.69 10.05
C VAL A 484 -23.68 -8.39 9.43
N ASP A 485 -22.75 -7.55 8.98
CA ASP A 485 -23.03 -6.21 8.42
C ASP A 485 -23.93 -5.35 9.33
N GLY A 486 -23.73 -5.45 10.64
CA GLY A 486 -24.51 -4.76 11.67
C GLY A 486 -25.90 -5.34 11.92
N GLN A 487 -26.28 -6.44 11.26
CA GLN A 487 -27.50 -7.19 11.56
C GLN A 487 -27.19 -8.30 12.55
N THR A 488 -27.86 -8.27 13.70
CA THR A 488 -27.63 -9.27 14.74
C THR A 488 -28.12 -10.65 14.31
N GLN A 489 -27.21 -11.62 14.29
CA GLN A 489 -27.47 -13.02 14.01
C GLN A 489 -27.71 -13.82 15.30
N LYS A 490 -27.03 -13.42 16.37
CA LYS A 490 -27.12 -14.04 17.70
C LYS A 490 -26.90 -12.99 18.78
N ASP A 491 -27.91 -12.73 19.59
CA ASP A 491 -27.82 -11.72 20.67
C ASP A 491 -26.97 -12.18 21.87
N SER A 492 -26.85 -13.50 22.07
CA SER A 492 -26.09 -14.10 23.17
C SER A 492 -25.64 -15.51 22.82
N TRP A 493 -24.40 -15.65 22.40
CA TRP A 493 -23.72 -16.92 22.18
C TRP A 493 -22.91 -17.29 23.42
N GLU A 494 -23.15 -18.48 23.96
CA GLU A 494 -22.52 -19.01 25.17
C GLU A 494 -21.21 -19.71 24.85
N PHE A 495 -20.16 -19.40 25.62
CA PHE A 495 -18.85 -20.03 25.54
C PHE A 495 -18.47 -20.62 26.90
N PRO A 496 -18.86 -21.88 27.20
CA PRO A 496 -18.51 -22.56 28.44
C PRO A 496 -16.99 -22.68 28.66
N PRO A 497 -16.52 -22.89 29.91
CA PRO A 497 -15.12 -23.19 30.19
C PRO A 497 -14.57 -24.33 29.32
N THR A 498 -13.45 -24.09 28.65
CA THR A 498 -12.71 -25.11 27.90
C THR A 498 -11.75 -25.91 28.79
N GLY A 499 -11.54 -25.45 30.03
CA GLY A 499 -10.68 -26.07 31.04
C GLY A 499 -9.32 -25.38 31.21
N ALA A 500 -8.77 -24.79 30.15
CA ALA A 500 -7.55 -23.98 30.19
C ALA A 500 -7.45 -23.05 28.96
N TRP A 501 -6.65 -21.98 29.05
CA TRP A 501 -6.47 -21.02 27.95
C TRP A 501 -5.73 -21.57 26.73
N ASN A 502 -5.10 -22.74 26.85
CA ASN A 502 -4.48 -23.47 25.74
C ASN A 502 -5.31 -24.70 25.30
N GLN A 503 -6.53 -24.87 25.84
CA GLN A 503 -7.49 -25.86 25.41
C GLN A 503 -8.55 -25.16 24.57
N TRP A 504 -8.61 -25.54 23.29
CA TRP A 504 -9.46 -24.93 22.29
C TRP A 504 -10.61 -25.87 21.95
N MET A 505 -11.80 -25.31 21.88
CA MET A 505 -13.02 -26.01 21.47
C MET A 505 -13.64 -25.30 20.26
N GLU A 506 -14.55 -26.00 19.60
CA GLU A 506 -15.35 -25.49 18.51
C GLU A 506 -16.82 -25.45 18.95
N ASP A 507 -17.53 -24.39 18.58
CA ASP A 507 -18.98 -24.33 18.66
C ASP A 507 -19.54 -23.63 17.41
N GLN A 508 -20.80 -23.91 17.07
CA GLN A 508 -21.38 -23.42 15.83
C GLN A 508 -22.76 -22.77 15.99
N ILE A 509 -23.02 -21.77 15.17
CA ILE A 509 -24.34 -21.15 14.99
C ILE A 509 -24.71 -21.06 13.52
N GLU A 510 -26.00 -20.90 13.25
CA GLU A 510 -26.49 -20.55 11.92
C GLU A 510 -26.48 -19.03 11.76
N VAL A 511 -25.97 -18.56 10.62
CA VAL A 511 -25.98 -17.14 10.26
C VAL A 511 -26.34 -16.95 8.79
N GLU A 512 -26.99 -15.83 8.49
CA GLU A 512 -27.27 -15.40 7.12
C GLU A 512 -26.18 -14.40 6.69
N VAL A 513 -25.54 -14.68 5.55
CA VAL A 513 -24.48 -13.83 5.00
C VAL A 513 -24.81 -13.48 3.55
N PRO A 514 -24.73 -12.21 3.13
CA PRO A 514 -24.95 -11.85 1.73
C PRO A 514 -23.77 -12.27 0.85
N ALA A 515 -23.97 -12.26 -0.46
CA ALA A 515 -22.89 -12.47 -1.42
C ALA A 515 -21.98 -11.23 -1.47
N GLY A 516 -20.69 -11.45 -1.64
CA GLY A 516 -19.68 -10.39 -1.74
C GLY A 516 -18.92 -10.17 -0.44
N SER A 517 -18.39 -8.96 -0.30
CA SER A 517 -17.69 -8.55 0.92
C SER A 517 -18.67 -8.21 2.03
N SER A 518 -18.45 -8.77 3.22
CA SER A 518 -19.21 -8.53 4.44
C SER A 518 -18.28 -8.43 5.64
N THR A 519 -18.83 -8.12 6.81
CA THR A 519 -18.11 -8.14 8.08
C THR A 519 -18.87 -8.99 9.10
N VAL A 520 -18.16 -9.89 9.80
CA VAL A 520 -18.67 -10.56 11.01
C VAL A 520 -18.10 -9.85 12.21
N LYS A 521 -18.97 -9.43 13.13
CA LYS A 521 -18.55 -8.79 14.38
C LYS A 521 -18.94 -9.64 15.57
N PHE A 522 -17.96 -9.87 16.46
CA PHE A 522 -18.15 -10.49 17.76
C PHE A 522 -18.03 -9.42 18.84
N THR A 523 -19.01 -9.33 19.74
CA THR A 523 -19.03 -8.27 20.78
C THR A 523 -19.39 -8.83 22.14
N THR A 524 -18.66 -8.45 23.19
CA THR A 524 -19.02 -8.73 24.58
C THR A 524 -20.35 -8.06 24.94
N ILE A 525 -21.27 -8.82 25.55
CA ILE A 525 -22.63 -8.35 25.91
C ILE A 525 -22.79 -8.00 27.39
N ASP A 526 -21.74 -8.22 28.18
CA ASP A 526 -21.63 -7.82 29.58
C ASP A 526 -20.27 -7.14 29.82
N ALA A 527 -20.01 -6.71 31.06
CA ALA A 527 -18.72 -6.11 31.43
C ALA A 527 -17.66 -7.17 31.78
N ASN A 528 -17.91 -8.44 31.51
CA ASN A 528 -16.91 -9.48 31.66
C ASN A 528 -16.01 -9.51 30.42
N ASP A 529 -14.85 -10.11 30.60
CA ASP A 529 -13.96 -10.48 29.52
C ASP A 529 -14.62 -11.56 28.61
N GLY A 530 -14.29 -11.60 27.32
CA GLY A 530 -14.79 -12.55 26.31
C GLY A 530 -13.89 -13.78 26.16
N PRO A 531 -14.34 -14.89 25.54
CA PRO A 531 -13.43 -16.01 25.25
C PRO A 531 -12.30 -15.55 24.30
N ASN A 532 -11.16 -16.25 24.30
CA ASN A 532 -10.16 -16.06 23.26
C ASN A 532 -10.70 -16.61 21.95
N LEU A 533 -10.73 -15.80 20.88
CA LEU A 533 -11.20 -16.23 19.56
C LEU A 533 -10.03 -16.43 18.61
N ASP A 534 -9.94 -17.62 18.02
CA ASP A 534 -8.88 -18.01 17.10
C ASP A 534 -9.34 -17.87 15.65
N GLN A 535 -10.13 -18.82 15.17
CA GLN A 535 -10.53 -18.94 13.78
C GLN A 535 -12.00 -19.27 13.68
N PHE A 536 -12.70 -18.81 12.63
CA PHE A 536 -14.00 -19.35 12.28
C PHE A 536 -14.09 -19.78 10.83
N GLU A 537 -14.99 -20.72 10.59
CA GLU A 537 -15.26 -21.31 9.29
C GLU A 537 -16.74 -21.15 8.92
N PHE A 538 -17.00 -20.86 7.65
CA PHE A 538 -18.34 -20.92 7.08
C PHE A 538 -18.51 -22.15 6.23
N GLN A 539 -19.42 -23.03 6.63
CA GLN A 539 -19.86 -24.15 5.81
C GLN A 539 -21.24 -23.83 5.23
N GLU A 540 -21.43 -23.97 3.91
CA GLU A 540 -22.77 -23.85 3.31
C GLU A 540 -23.69 -24.85 3.99
N LYS A 541 -24.80 -24.36 4.57
CA LYS A 541 -25.76 -25.28 5.18
C LYS A 541 -26.37 -26.11 4.04
N PRO A 542 -26.32 -27.46 4.10
CA PRO A 542 -26.98 -28.27 3.09
C PRO A 542 -28.44 -27.86 3.02
N THR A 543 -28.87 -27.33 1.87
CA THR A 543 -30.28 -27.12 1.63
C THR A 543 -30.92 -28.51 1.69
N GLN A 544 -31.74 -28.76 2.71
CA GLN A 544 -32.66 -29.89 2.65
C GLN A 544 -33.55 -29.64 1.43
N GLU A 545 -33.25 -30.30 0.31
CA GLU A 545 -34.15 -30.32 -0.82
C GLU A 545 -35.47 -30.91 -0.32
N LYS A 546 -36.49 -30.06 -0.18
CA LYS A 546 -37.84 -30.55 0.10
C LYS A 546 -38.26 -31.39 -1.10
N PRO A 547 -38.66 -32.67 -0.91
CA PRO A 547 -39.07 -33.50 -2.03
C PRO A 547 -40.25 -32.85 -2.73
N THR A 548 -40.13 -32.66 -4.05
CA THR A 548 -41.16 -31.98 -4.85
C THR A 548 -42.32 -32.93 -5.18
N HIS A 549 -42.09 -34.25 -5.12
CA HIS A 549 -43.09 -35.27 -5.44
C HIS A 549 -42.99 -36.46 -4.48
N LEU A 550 -44.16 -36.98 -4.07
CA LEU A 550 -44.30 -38.14 -3.19
C LEU A 550 -44.99 -39.28 -3.94
N LYS A 551 -44.38 -40.47 -3.99
CA LYS A 551 -44.99 -41.66 -4.61
C LYS A 551 -45.09 -42.78 -3.59
N TYR A 552 -46.30 -43.06 -3.14
CA TYR A 552 -46.58 -44.14 -2.20
C TYR A 552 -46.89 -45.45 -2.94
N ARG A 553 -46.17 -46.52 -2.63
CA ARG A 553 -46.52 -47.89 -3.04
C ARG A 553 -46.89 -48.69 -1.80
N LYS A 554 -48.12 -49.17 -1.73
CA LYS A 554 -48.70 -49.89 -0.57
C LYS A 554 -47.88 -51.08 -0.03
N ASN A 555 -46.93 -51.61 -0.81
CA ASN A 555 -46.10 -52.77 -0.47
C ASN A 555 -44.57 -52.51 -0.54
N HIS A 556 -44.14 -51.26 -0.74
CA HIS A 556 -42.72 -50.87 -0.75
C HIS A 556 -42.54 -49.63 0.14
N ALA A 557 -41.34 -49.41 0.70
CA ALA A 557 -41.03 -48.22 1.49
C ALA A 557 -41.40 -46.93 0.73
N GLU A 558 -41.68 -45.84 1.45
CA GLU A 558 -42.00 -44.55 0.83
C GLU A 558 -40.80 -44.05 -0.01
N GLU A 559 -41.07 -43.76 -1.29
CA GLU A 559 -40.08 -43.25 -2.24
C GLU A 559 -40.39 -41.78 -2.56
N TYR A 560 -39.35 -40.94 -2.46
CA TYR A 560 -39.43 -39.50 -2.73
C TYR A 560 -38.59 -39.14 -3.94
N PHE A 561 -39.07 -38.17 -4.73
CA PHE A 561 -38.46 -37.77 -5.98
C PHE A 561 -38.15 -36.27 -5.98
N ASN A 562 -36.93 -35.93 -6.40
CA ASN A 562 -36.62 -34.56 -6.82
C ASN A 562 -35.94 -34.57 -8.19
N GLY A 563 -36.69 -34.24 -9.25
CA GLY A 563 -36.21 -34.05 -10.63
C GLY A 563 -35.68 -35.32 -11.32
N GLN A 564 -34.67 -35.98 -10.73
CA GLN A 564 -34.02 -37.22 -11.19
C GLN A 564 -33.48 -38.13 -10.07
N ASN A 565 -33.50 -37.72 -8.79
CA ASN A 565 -32.94 -38.50 -7.67
C ASN A 565 -34.02 -39.19 -6.82
N HIS A 566 -33.76 -40.45 -6.42
CA HIS A 566 -34.61 -41.27 -5.55
C HIS A 566 -34.09 -41.23 -4.12
N TRP A 567 -34.96 -40.95 -3.15
CA TRP A 567 -34.64 -41.01 -1.72
C TRP A 567 -35.58 -41.99 -1.00
N SER A 568 -35.07 -42.77 -0.04
CA SER A 568 -35.87 -43.59 0.87
C SER A 568 -35.69 -43.09 2.31
N ASN A 569 -36.76 -42.72 2.99
CA ASN A 569 -36.70 -42.24 4.38
C ASN A 569 -37.67 -43.04 5.26
N LYS A 570 -37.15 -43.65 6.35
CA LYS A 570 -37.93 -44.55 7.23
C LYS A 570 -38.68 -43.82 8.37
N ALA A 571 -38.61 -42.50 8.46
CA ALA A 571 -39.08 -41.74 9.63
C ALA A 571 -40.35 -40.89 9.45
N LEU A 572 -41.00 -40.91 8.27
CA LEU A 572 -42.20 -40.10 8.03
C LEU A 572 -43.48 -40.79 8.50
N LYS A 573 -44.45 -40.00 9.01
CA LYS A 573 -45.80 -40.46 9.36
C LYS A 573 -46.78 -39.84 8.36
N LEU A 574 -47.45 -40.66 7.55
CA LEU A 574 -48.50 -40.20 6.65
C LEU A 574 -49.86 -40.33 7.32
N TYR A 575 -50.70 -39.32 7.15
CA TYR A 575 -52.09 -39.30 7.62
C TYR A 575 -53.02 -39.05 6.43
N ASP A 576 -54.21 -39.67 6.42
CA ASP A 576 -55.25 -39.34 5.44
C ASP A 576 -55.89 -37.97 5.74
N LEU A 577 -56.79 -37.52 4.87
CA LEU A 577 -57.49 -36.24 5.00
C LEU A 577 -58.40 -36.18 6.24
N GLN A 578 -58.64 -37.31 6.90
CA GLN A 578 -59.40 -37.44 8.13
C GLN A 578 -58.48 -37.57 9.36
N GLY A 579 -57.16 -37.44 9.18
CA GLY A 579 -56.17 -37.48 10.25
C GLY A 579 -55.81 -38.89 10.73
N LYS A 580 -56.18 -39.95 10.00
CA LYS A 580 -55.82 -41.32 10.33
C LYS A 580 -54.48 -41.68 9.70
N ARG A 581 -53.57 -42.23 10.51
CA ARG A 581 -52.24 -42.67 10.03
C ARG A 581 -52.40 -43.80 8.99
N ILE A 582 -51.77 -43.63 7.83
CA ILE A 582 -51.81 -44.56 6.68
C ILE A 582 -50.44 -45.18 6.36
N SER A 583 -49.35 -44.61 6.84
CA SER A 583 -48.02 -45.26 6.84
C SER A 583 -47.96 -46.34 7.93
N PRO A 584 -47.27 -47.48 7.75
CA PRO A 584 -47.06 -48.51 8.77
C PRO A 584 -46.59 -47.99 10.13
#